data_AF-A0A8T3N9N1-F1
#
_entry.id   AF-A0A8T3N9N1-F1
#
_cell.length_a   1.000
_cell.length_b   1.000
_cell.length_c   1.000
_cell.angle_alpha   90.00
_cell.angle_beta   90.00
_cell.angle_gamma   90.00
#
_symmetry.space_group_name_H-M   'P 1'
#
loop_
_entity.id
_entity.type
_entity.pdbx_description
1 polymer ?
#
loop_
_entity_poly.entity_id
_entity_poly.type
_entity_poly.pdbx_seq_one_letter_code
_entity_poly.pdbx_strand_id
1 'polypeptide(L)'
;MVAQEKAEHLDPDALIKKWIEPNSHRWSSDRARVKKYGISVWALVGLLQGVDGDVAAVTRAYDIPVEVVQAALAYYERHRVVIDGRIAENKG
;
A
#
# COMPACT_ATOMS: atom_id res chain seq x y z
N MET A 1 -29.14 -4.18 16.52
CA MET A 1 -28.00 -3.28 16.77
C MET A 1 -27.05 -3.43 15.61
N VAL A 2 -26.68 -2.30 15.01
CA VAL A 2 -26.15 -2.14 13.66
C VAL A 2 -24.62 -2.12 13.63
N ALA A 3 -24.08 -2.47 12.46
CA ALA A 3 -22.72 -2.21 11.96
C ALA A 3 -21.72 -3.38 12.02
N GLN A 4 -21.97 -4.45 11.24
CA GLN A 4 -20.92 -5.43 10.95
C GLN A 4 -21.22 -6.28 9.70
N GLU A 5 -21.47 -5.68 8.54
CA GLU A 5 -21.52 -6.43 7.26
C GLU A 5 -21.43 -5.44 6.09
N LYS A 6 -20.49 -5.67 5.17
CA LYS A 6 -20.03 -4.78 4.08
C LYS A 6 -18.77 -3.94 4.33
N ALA A 7 -17.77 -4.52 4.99
CA ALA A 7 -16.48 -4.54 4.29
C ALA A 7 -16.68 -5.51 3.12
N GLU A 8 -17.19 -5.02 1.99
CA GLU A 8 -17.16 -5.79 0.75
C GLU A 8 -15.74 -6.31 0.61
N HIS A 9 -15.60 -7.64 0.52
CA HIS A 9 -14.33 -8.31 0.29
C HIS A 9 -13.81 -7.79 -1.06
N LEU A 10 -13.18 -6.62 -1.05
CA LEU A 10 -12.51 -6.07 -2.21
C LEU A 10 -11.38 -7.03 -2.51
N ASP A 11 -11.52 -7.74 -3.63
CA ASP A 11 -10.54 -8.71 -4.07
C ASP A 11 -9.14 -8.06 -4.07
N PRO A 12 -8.21 -8.54 -3.22
CA PRO A 12 -6.87 -7.98 -3.13
C PRO A 12 -6.16 -7.94 -4.49
N ASP A 13 -6.40 -8.92 -5.35
CA ASP A 13 -5.84 -8.94 -6.71
C ASP A 13 -6.41 -7.83 -7.58
N ALA A 14 -7.72 -7.61 -7.51
CA ALA A 14 -8.37 -6.53 -8.25
C ALA A 14 -7.88 -5.17 -7.77
N LEU A 15 -7.70 -4.97 -6.46
CA LEU A 15 -7.16 -3.74 -5.89
C LEU A 15 -5.71 -3.49 -6.32
N ILE A 16 -4.84 -4.51 -6.23
CA ILE A 16 -3.45 -4.42 -6.68
C ILE A 16 -3.43 -4.08 -8.18
N LYS A 17 -4.20 -4.78 -9.01
CA LYS A 17 -4.25 -4.54 -10.45
C LYS A 17 -4.78 -3.14 -10.79
N LYS A 18 -5.75 -2.64 -10.01
CA LYS A 18 -6.34 -1.31 -10.19
C LYS A 18 -5.33 -0.21 -9.83
N TRP A 19 -4.73 -0.29 -8.65
CA TRP A 19 -4.01 0.81 -8.02
C TRP A 19 -2.49 0.70 -8.06
N ILE A 20 -1.92 -0.49 -8.23
CA ILE A 20 -0.46 -0.69 -8.18
C ILE A 20 0.08 -0.93 -9.59
N GLU A 21 1.15 -0.22 -9.92
CA GLU A 21 1.96 -0.48 -11.12
C GLU A 21 3.32 -1.04 -10.69
N PRO A 22 3.68 -2.26 -11.16
CA PRO A 22 5.05 -2.73 -11.09
C PRO A 22 5.92 -1.80 -11.94
N ASN A 23 7.11 -1.44 -11.45
CA ASN A 23 8.03 -0.63 -12.24
C ASN A 23 8.51 -1.44 -13.44
N SER A 24 8.02 -1.13 -14.64
CA SER A 24 8.28 -1.94 -15.85
C SER A 24 9.74 -1.99 -16.29
N HIS A 25 10.57 -1.05 -15.81
CA HIS A 25 11.97 -0.93 -16.24
C HIS A 25 12.96 -1.65 -15.31
N ARG A 26 12.53 -2.13 -14.13
CA ARG A 26 13.40 -2.85 -13.18
C ARG A 26 12.58 -3.92 -12.46
N TRP A 27 13.03 -5.17 -12.52
CA TRP A 27 12.32 -6.36 -12.02
C TRP A 27 12.11 -6.46 -10.50
N SER A 28 12.46 -5.45 -9.72
CA SER A 28 12.39 -5.54 -8.27
C SER A 28 11.07 -5.01 -7.72
N SER A 29 10.36 -5.86 -6.97
CA SER A 29 9.03 -5.58 -6.39
C SER A 29 9.02 -4.41 -5.41
N ASP A 30 10.15 -4.06 -4.80
CA ASP A 30 10.30 -2.87 -3.93
C ASP A 30 10.09 -1.55 -4.68
N ARG A 31 10.11 -1.54 -6.02
CA ARG A 31 9.92 -0.33 -6.83
C ARG A 31 8.48 -0.13 -7.31
N ALA A 32 7.55 -0.98 -6.89
CA ALA A 32 6.14 -0.81 -7.20
C ALA A 32 5.62 0.56 -6.71
N ARG A 33 4.72 1.15 -7.50
CA ARG A 33 4.13 2.46 -7.22
C ARG A 33 2.62 2.40 -7.22
N VAL A 34 2.02 3.30 -6.48
CA VAL A 34 0.60 3.61 -6.61
C VAL A 34 0.40 4.44 -7.87
N LYS A 35 -0.39 3.90 -8.80
CA LYS A 35 -0.83 4.60 -10.02
C LYS A 35 -1.47 5.93 -9.68
N LYS A 36 -1.36 6.90 -10.58
CA LYS A 36 -1.91 8.26 -10.46
C LYS A 36 -1.27 9.14 -9.39
N TYR A 37 -0.84 8.57 -8.26
CA TYR A 37 -0.23 9.32 -7.16
C TYR A 37 1.30 9.30 -7.18
N GLY A 38 1.92 8.35 -7.89
CA GLY A 38 3.38 8.26 -8.02
C GLY A 38 4.10 7.87 -6.71
N ILE A 39 3.33 7.53 -5.68
CA ILE A 39 3.84 7.15 -4.36
C ILE A 39 4.40 5.74 -4.43
N SER A 40 5.59 5.51 -3.87
CA SER A 40 6.15 4.15 -3.81
C SER A 40 5.43 3.32 -2.75
N VAL A 41 5.16 2.04 -3.04
CA VAL A 41 4.43 1.16 -2.10
C VAL A 41 5.18 1.03 -0.77
N TRP A 42 6.51 0.84 -0.79
CA TRP A 42 7.32 0.76 0.42
C TRP A 42 7.23 2.04 1.29
N ALA A 43 7.11 3.22 0.67
CA ALA A 43 7.03 4.48 1.39
C ALA A 43 5.68 4.63 2.08
N LEU A 44 4.60 4.24 1.39
CA LEU A 44 3.25 4.27 1.95
C LEU A 44 3.11 3.28 3.12
N VAL A 45 3.68 2.09 2.98
CA VAL A 45 3.71 1.06 4.05
C VAL A 45 4.56 1.52 5.22
N GLY A 46 5.76 2.07 4.96
CA GLY A 46 6.65 2.57 6.01
C GLY A 46 6.01 3.71 6.81
N LEU A 47 5.29 4.61 6.14
CA LEU A 47 4.50 5.64 6.81
C LEU A 47 3.39 5.02 7.68
N LEU A 48 2.63 4.09 7.12
CA LEU A 48 1.54 3.43 7.83
C LEU A 48 2.04 2.72 9.09
N GLN A 49 3.21 2.07 9.04
CA GLN A 49 3.89 1.50 10.21
C GLN A 49 4.29 2.57 11.23
N GLY A 50 4.69 3.76 10.78
CA GLY A 50 5.08 4.88 11.65
C GLY A 50 3.91 5.59 12.34
N VAL A 51 2.68 5.38 11.87
CA VAL A 51 1.43 5.90 12.47
C VAL A 51 0.56 4.78 13.06
N ASP A 52 1.18 3.68 13.49
CA ASP A 52 0.53 2.53 14.14
C ASP A 52 -0.65 1.93 13.34
N GLY A 53 -0.58 1.96 12.01
CA GLY A 53 -1.62 1.40 11.15
C GLY A 53 -2.80 2.32 10.90
N ASP A 54 -2.73 3.62 11.26
CA ASP A 54 -3.84 4.56 11.05
C ASP A 54 -4.05 4.89 9.55
N VAL A 55 -4.86 4.06 8.90
CA VAL A 55 -5.28 4.23 7.50
C VAL A 55 -5.98 5.57 7.28
N ALA A 56 -6.78 6.05 8.25
CA ALA A 56 -7.54 7.29 8.10
C ALA A 56 -6.63 8.52 8.19
N ALA A 57 -5.55 8.47 8.98
CA ALA A 57 -4.53 9.50 8.98
C ALA A 57 -3.79 9.54 7.62
N VAL A 58 -3.39 8.39 7.09
CA VAL A 58 -2.66 8.30 5.83
C VAL A 58 -3.50 8.76 4.63
N THR A 59 -4.77 8.36 4.55
CA THR A 59 -5.68 8.79 3.46
C THR A 59 -5.89 10.29 3.48
N ARG A 60 -6.06 10.91 4.65
CA ARG A 60 -6.19 12.36 4.80
C ARG A 60 -4.90 13.11 4.46
N ALA A 61 -3.75 12.60 4.91
CA ALA A 61 -2.46 13.25 4.69
C ALA A 61 -2.06 13.30 3.20
N TYR A 62 -2.42 12.26 2.43
CA TYR A 62 -2.05 12.14 1.02
C TYR A 62 -3.20 12.42 0.05
N ASP A 63 -4.39 12.74 0.56
CA ASP A 63 -5.63 12.88 -0.22
C ASP A 63 -5.86 11.70 -1.18
N ILE A 64 -5.72 10.48 -0.63
CA ILE A 64 -5.88 9.23 -1.37
C ILE A 64 -7.07 8.40 -0.87
N PRO A 65 -7.73 7.64 -1.76
CA PRO A 65 -8.79 6.71 -1.38
C PRO A 65 -8.30 5.62 -0.42
N VAL A 66 -9.17 5.13 0.47
CA VAL A 66 -8.89 3.98 1.34
C VAL A 66 -8.45 2.75 0.53
N GLU A 67 -9.06 2.53 -0.64
CA GLU A 67 -8.72 1.43 -1.56
C GLU A 67 -7.25 1.44 -1.99
N VAL A 68 -6.62 2.61 -2.06
CA VAL A 68 -5.19 2.74 -2.40
C VAL A 68 -4.33 2.17 -1.28
N VAL A 69 -4.65 2.52 -0.03
CA VAL A 69 -3.92 2.03 1.14
C VAL A 69 -4.11 0.51 1.27
N GLN A 70 -5.33 0.04 1.04
CA GLN A 70 -5.63 -1.40 1.01
C GLN A 70 -4.87 -2.14 -0.09
N ALA A 71 -4.78 -1.57 -1.30
CA ALA A 71 -3.99 -2.16 -2.38
C ALA A 71 -2.50 -2.23 -2.06
N ALA A 72 -1.94 -1.19 -1.42
CA ALA A 72 -0.56 -1.16 -0.99
C ALA A 72 -0.27 -2.20 0.10
N LEU A 73 -1.17 -2.36 1.08
CA LEU A 73 -1.10 -3.39 2.10
C LEU A 73 -1.18 -4.80 1.50
N ALA A 74 -2.12 -5.03 0.58
CA ALA A 74 -2.23 -6.31 -0.11
C ALA A 74 -0.97 -6.65 -0.92
N TYR A 75 -0.38 -5.65 -1.60
CA TYR A 75 0.88 -5.84 -2.32
C TYR A 75 2.04 -6.12 -1.35
N TYR A 76 2.05 -5.44 -0.20
CA TYR A 76 3.04 -5.64 0.86
C TYR A 76 3.00 -7.05 1.43
N GLU A 77 1.84 -7.58 1.78
CA GLU A 77 1.71 -8.96 2.29
C GLU A 77 2.35 -9.98 1.35
N ARG A 78 2.22 -9.79 0.03
CA ARG A 78 2.79 -10.68 -0.99
C ARG A 78 4.30 -10.53 -1.20
N HIS A 79 4.87 -9.40 -0.81
CA HIS A 79 6.28 -9.05 -1.07
C HIS A 79 7.00 -8.57 0.20
N ARG A 80 6.52 -9.01 1.37
CA ARG A 80 6.88 -8.47 2.68
C ARG A 80 8.39 -8.39 2.86
N VAL A 81 9.11 -9.48 2.59
CA VAL A 81 10.59 -9.56 2.72
C VAL A 81 11.30 -8.46 1.93
N VAL A 82 10.91 -8.25 0.68
CA VAL A 82 11.58 -7.29 -0.23
C VAL A 82 11.25 -5.85 0.17
N ILE A 83 10.00 -5.59 0.56
CA ILE A 83 9.57 -4.25 0.96
C ILE A 83 10.11 -3.88 2.34
N ASP A 84 10.15 -4.80 3.30
CA ASP A 84 10.75 -4.57 4.61
C ASP A 84 12.25 -4.25 4.50
N GLY A 85 12.96 -5.00 3.65
CA GLY A 85 14.36 -4.69 3.33
C GLY A 85 14.53 -3.26 2.83
N ARG A 86 13.67 -2.83 1.89
CA ARG A 86 13.70 -1.46 1.36
C ARG A 86 13.35 -0.39 2.37
N ILE A 87 12.38 -0.66 3.25
CA ILE A 87 12.02 0.24 4.35
C ILE A 87 13.20 0.38 5.32
N ALA A 88 13.86 -0.71 5.67
CA ALA A 88 15.03 -0.70 6.55
C ALA A 88 16.20 0.10 5.97
N GLU A 89 16.50 -0.05 4.67
CA GLU A 89 17.52 0.73 3.96
C GLU A 89 17.30 2.25 4.01
N ASN A 90 16.04 2.69 4.07
CA ASN A 90 15.67 4.11 4.02
C ASN A 90 15.29 4.71 5.38
N LYS A 91 15.30 3.92 6.46
CA LYS A 91 15.08 4.39 7.84
C LYS A 91 16.38 4.83 8.55
N GLY A 92 17.49 4.97 7.81
CA GLY A 92 18.81 5.37 8.30
C GLY A 92 19.03 6.87 8.35
#